data_AF-A0A139RCB4-F1
#
_entry.id   AF-A0A139RCB4-F1
#
_cell.length_a   1.000
_cell.length_b   1.000
_cell.length_c   1.000
_cell.angle_alpha   90.00
_cell.angle_beta   90.00
_cell.angle_gamma   90.00
#
_symmetry.space_group_name_H-M   'P 1'
#
loop_
_entity.id
_entity.type
_entity.pdbx_description
1 polymer ?
#
loop_
_entity_poly.entity_id
_entity_poly.type
_entity_poly.pdbx_seq_one_letter_code
_entity_poly.pdbx_strand_id
1 'polypeptide(L)'
;MIFLIRLIQNAATIYSWILVAFALLSWLPNAYDTALGRLLTSLVKPILQPLRRLPLRVGGFDFTVWVAVILVHLVGNYLIRFLLILA
;
A
#
# COMPACT_ATOMS: atom_id res chain seq x y z
N MET A 1 -8.25 7.09 23.32
CA MET A 1 -7.46 6.08 22.59
C MET A 1 -8.24 5.33 21.51
N ILE A 2 -9.46 4.83 21.77
CA ILE A 2 -10.23 4.02 20.80
C ILE A 2 -10.43 4.74 19.44
N PHE A 3 -10.70 6.04 19.46
CA PHE A 3 -10.82 6.83 18.24
C PHE A 3 -9.55 6.82 17.37
N LEU A 4 -8.38 7.02 17.98
CA LEU A 4 -7.08 7.01 17.27
C LEU A 4 -6.78 5.64 16.66
N ILE A 5 -7.06 4.56 17.40
CA ILE A 5 -6.88 3.19 16.91
C ILE A 5 -7.76 2.95 15.68
N ARG A 6 -9.05 3.32 15.75
CA ARG A 6 -9.98 3.19 14.62
C ARG A 6 -9.54 4.03 13.42
N LEU A 7 -9.05 5.25 13.65
CA LEU A 7 -8.52 6.11 12.59
C LEU A 7 -7.36 5.42 11.85
N ILE A 8 -6.41 4.84 12.58
CA ILE A 8 -5.25 4.15 11.99
C ILE A 8 -5.68 2.88 11.23
N GLN A 9 -6.59 2.09 11.81
CA GLN A 9 -7.12 0.89 11.16
C GLN A 9 -7.83 1.23 9.85
N ASN A 10 -8.67 2.27 9.85
CA ASN A 10 -9.38 2.72 8.67
C ASN A 10 -8.40 3.25 7.61
N ALA A 11 -7.42 4.06 8.01
CA ALA A 11 -6.40 4.57 7.10
C ALA A 11 -5.59 3.44 6.44
N ALA A 12 -5.12 2.46 7.23
CA ALA A 12 -4.41 1.30 6.72
C ALA A 12 -5.27 0.48 5.74
N THR A 13 -6.56 0.29 6.07
CA THR A 13 -7.51 -0.44 5.22
C THR A 13 -7.72 0.26 3.88
N ILE A 14 -8.00 1.57 3.91
CA ILE A 14 -8.20 2.39 2.71
C ILE A 14 -6.93 2.34 1.84
N TYR A 15 -5.76 2.49 2.46
CA TYR A 15 -4.50 2.49 1.72
C TYR A 15 -4.18 1.11 1.12
N SER A 16 -4.50 0.01 1.82
CA SER A 16 -4.41 -1.34 1.25
C SER A 16 -5.33 -1.50 0.03
N TRP A 17 -6.55 -0.99 0.06
CA TRP A 17 -7.44 -1.00 -1.11
C TRP A 17 -6.91 -0.17 -2.29
N ILE A 18 -6.26 0.97 -2.03
CA ILE A 18 -5.58 1.77 -3.05
C ILE A 18 -4.47 0.96 -3.72
N LEU A 19 -3.66 0.23 -2.93
CA LEU A 19 -2.61 -0.65 -3.46
C LEU A 19 -3.19 -1.77 -4.32
N VAL A 20 -4.29 -2.41 -3.88
CA VAL A 20 -4.97 -3.44 -4.66
C VAL A 20 -5.52 -2.88 -5.97
N ALA A 21 -6.17 -1.71 -5.94
CA ALA A 21 -6.66 -1.03 -7.14
C ALA A 21 -5.50 -0.72 -8.11
N PHE A 22 -4.37 -0.25 -7.60
CA PHE A 22 -3.15 -0.07 -8.39
C PHE A 22 -2.64 -1.39 -8.99
N ALA A 23 -2.67 -2.50 -8.23
CA ALA A 23 -2.30 -3.82 -8.72
C ALA A 23 -3.18 -4.26 -9.90
N LEU A 24 -4.49 -4.08 -9.78
CA LEU A 24 -5.44 -4.40 -10.84
C LEU A 24 -5.19 -3.56 -12.09
N LEU A 25 -4.92 -2.26 -11.93
CA LEU A 25 -4.53 -1.40 -13.05
C LEU A 25 -3.19 -1.81 -13.67
N SER A 26 -2.25 -2.34 -12.89
CA SER A 26 -0.95 -2.78 -13.41
C SER A 26 -1.05 -3.93 -14.42
N TRP A 27 -2.13 -4.72 -14.34
CA TRP A 27 -2.42 -5.80 -15.28
C TRP A 27 -3.07 -5.31 -16.58
N LEU A 28 -3.62 -4.10 -16.60
CA LEU A 28 -4.28 -3.53 -17.78
C LEU A 28 -3.26 -2.73 -18.62
N PRO A 29 -3.00 -3.12 -19.88
CA PRO A 29 -2.17 -2.32 -20.79
C PRO A 29 -2.82 -0.93 -21.00
N ASN A 30 -2.01 0.13 -21.05
CA ASN A 30 -2.41 1.55 -21.13
C ASN A 30 -3.11 2.16 -19.89
N ALA A 31 -3.29 1.42 -18.80
CA ALA A 31 -3.98 1.95 -17.62
C ALA A 31 -3.20 3.08 -16.91
N TYR A 32 -1.87 3.09 -17.00
CA TYR A 32 -1.01 4.07 -16.34
C TYR A 32 -1.18 5.51 -16.85
N ASP A 33 -1.53 5.68 -18.13
CA ASP A 33 -1.63 7.01 -18.77
C ASP A 33 -2.98 7.70 -18.52
N THR A 34 -3.94 6.97 -17.95
CA THR A 34 -5.24 7.53 -17.55
C THR A 34 -5.09 8.48 -16.36
N ALA A 35 -6.04 9.42 -16.21
CA ALA A 35 -6.05 10.32 -15.05
C ALA A 35 -6.05 9.55 -13.72
N LEU A 36 -6.85 8.47 -13.63
CA LEU A 36 -6.90 7.60 -12.45
C LEU A 36 -5.58 6.82 -12.24
N GLY A 37 -4.99 6.29 -13.31
CA GLY A 37 -3.70 5.59 -13.25
C GLY A 37 -2.58 6.48 -12.71
N ARG A 38 -2.50 7.73 -13.19
CA ARG A 38 -1.53 8.72 -12.69
C ARG A 38 -1.75 9.08 -11.22
N LEU A 39 -3.01 9.26 -10.82
CA LEU A 39 -3.38 9.54 -9.43
C LEU A 39 -3.02 8.37 -8.50
N LEU A 40 -3.41 7.15 -8.86
CA LEU A 40 -3.07 5.97 -8.06
C LEU A 40 -1.56 5.79 -7.98
N THR A 41 -0.86 5.92 -9.11
CA THR A 41 0.60 5.85 -9.17
C THR A 41 1.25 6.87 -8.22
N SER A 42 0.78 8.12 -8.16
CA SER A 42 1.36 9.13 -7.27
C SER A 42 1.11 8.80 -5.79
N LEU A 43 -0.05 8.26 -5.45
CA LEU A 43 -0.39 7.83 -4.09
C LEU A 43 0.47 6.65 -3.62
N VAL A 44 0.74 5.69 -4.50
CA VAL A 44 1.51 4.48 -4.14
C VAL A 44 3.02 4.64 -4.33
N LYS A 45 3.47 5.62 -5.14
CA LYS A 45 4.90 5.91 -5.40
C LYS A 45 5.77 5.96 -4.15
N PRO A 46 5.43 6.66 -3.05
CA PRO A 46 6.31 6.73 -1.88
C PRO A 46 6.61 5.36 -1.25
N ILE A 47 5.67 4.41 -1.31
CA ILE A 47 5.84 3.05 -0.78
C ILE A 47 6.46 2.12 -1.83
N LEU A 48 6.01 2.21 -3.08
CA LEU A 48 6.50 1.34 -4.15
C LEU A 48 7.90 1.70 -4.63
N GLN A 49 8.33 2.97 -4.59
CA GLN A 49 9.64 3.40 -5.06
C GLN A 49 10.82 2.73 -4.32
N PRO A 50 10.83 2.63 -2.98
CA PRO A 50 11.85 1.86 -2.27
C PRO A 50 11.73 0.36 -2.55
N LEU A 51 10.51 -0.18 -2.64
CA LEU A 51 10.28 -1.60 -2.95
C LEU A 51 10.73 -1.99 -4.36
N ARG A 52 10.64 -1.08 -5.33
CA ARG A 52 11.10 -1.28 -6.71
C ARG A 52 12.61 -1.45 -6.83
N ARG A 53 13.38 -1.08 -5.80
CA ARG A 53 14.83 -1.33 -5.76
C ARG A 53 15.15 -2.78 -5.40
N LEU A 54 14.18 -3.52 -4.87
CA LEU A 54 14.31 -4.93 -4.56
C LEU A 54 13.90 -5.76 -5.79
N PRO A 55 14.54 -6.91 -6.06
CA PRO A 55 14.19 -7.79 -7.17
C PRO A 55 12.90 -8.60 -6.87
N LEU A 56 11.79 -7.89 -6.63
CA LEU A 56 10.48 -8.48 -6.28
C LEU A 56 9.67 -8.91 -7.51
N ARG A 57 10.20 -8.69 -8.72
CA ARG A 57 9.60 -9.14 -9.96
C ARG A 57 10.21 -10.48 -10.35
N VAL A 58 9.45 -11.56 -10.19
CA VAL A 58 9.91 -12.92 -10.45
C VAL A 58 9.02 -13.55 -11.50
N GLY A 59 9.61 -13.97 -12.62
CA GLY A 59 8.90 -14.74 -13.65
C GLY A 59 7.66 -14.06 -14.25
N GLY A 60 7.67 -12.73 -14.39
CA GLY A 60 6.53 -11.96 -14.94
C GLY A 60 5.47 -11.57 -13.90
N PHE A 61 5.54 -12.06 -12.67
CA PHE A 61 4.67 -11.64 -11.57
C PHE A 61 5.29 -10.47 -10.79
N ASP A 62 4.49 -9.43 -10.55
CA ASP A 62 4.92 -8.28 -9.74
C ASP A 62 4.47 -8.45 -8.28
N PHE A 63 5.33 -9.05 -7.45
CA PHE A 63 5.07 -9.21 -6.02
C PHE A 63 5.21 -7.90 -5.23
N THR A 64 5.65 -6.81 -5.85
CA THR A 64 5.85 -5.52 -5.18
C THR A 64 4.57 -5.02 -4.51
N VAL A 65 3.41 -5.25 -5.13
CA VAL A 65 2.12 -4.83 -4.56
C VAL A 65 1.73 -5.67 -3.35
N TRP A 66 1.94 -6.99 -3.41
CA TRP A 66 1.72 -7.87 -2.26
C TRP A 66 2.58 -7.47 -1.07
N VAL A 67 3.87 -7.21 -1.31
CA VAL A 67 4.78 -6.74 -0.27
C VAL A 67 4.34 -5.39 0.29
N ALA A 68 3.88 -4.46 -0.57
CA ALA A 68 3.39 -3.16 -0.13
C ALA A 68 2.15 -3.28 0.77
N VAL A 69 1.19 -4.14 0.43
CA VAL A 69 -0.02 -4.37 1.25
C VAL A 69 0.38 -4.92 2.63
N ILE A 70 1.24 -5.95 2.66
CA ILE A 70 1.75 -6.52 3.92
C ILE A 70 2.43 -5.46 4.77
N LEU A 71 3.26 -4.61 4.15
CA LEU A 71 4.00 -3.56 4.83
C LEU A 71 3.06 -2.51 5.45
N VAL A 72 2.00 -2.12 4.75
CA VAL A 72 0.96 -1.20 5.28
C VAL A 72 0.25 -1.80 6.49
N HIS A 73 -0.14 -3.07 6.43
CA HIS A 73 -0.77 -3.75 7.56
C HIS A 73 0.18 -3.90 8.75
N LEU A 74 1.45 -4.24 8.51
CA LEU A 74 2.47 -4.32 9.55
C LEU A 74 2.65 -2.96 10.24
N VAL A 75 2.89 -1.89 9.46
CA VAL A 75 3.08 -0.54 10.01
C VAL A 75 1.86 -0.10 10.82
N GLY A 76 0.64 -0.32 10.31
CA GLY A 76 -0.59 -0.01 11.04
C GLY A 76 -0.69 -0.75 12.37
N ASN A 77 -0.41 -2.06 12.37
CA ASN A 77 -0.46 -2.88 13.58
C ASN A 77 0.62 -2.49 14.60
N TYR A 78 1.85 -2.21 14.16
CA TYR A 78 2.92 -1.74 15.03
C TYR A 78 2.60 -0.38 15.64
N LEU A 79 2.03 0.54 14.86
CA LEU A 79 1.63 1.86 15.35
C LEU A 79 0.53 1.75 16.42
N ILE A 80 -0.46 0.88 16.21
CA ILE A 80 -1.50 0.59 17.20
C ILE A 80 -0.90 -0.01 18.47
N ARG A 81 -0.02 -1.02 18.34
CA ARG A 81 0.66 -1.63 19.50
C ARG A 81 1.48 -0.61 20.28
N PHE A 82 2.22 0.26 19.59
CA PHE A 82 2.98 1.34 20.20
C PHE A 82 2.08 2.31 20.98
N LEU A 83 0.96 2.73 20.38
CA LEU A 83 -0.02 3.58 21.06
C LEU A 83 -0.67 2.91 22.27
N LEU A 84 -0.85 1.58 22.24
CA LEU A 84 -1.37 0.82 23.38
C LEU A 84 -0.35 0.67 24.51
N ILE A 85 0.95 0.64 24.20
CA ILE A 85 2.02 0.56 25.22
C ILE A 85 2.23 1.91 25.91
N LEU A 86 2.05 3.01 25.18
CA LEU A 86 2.26 4.38 25.70
C LEU A 86 1.12 4.90 26.57
N ALA A 87 -0.03 4.23 26.57
CA ALA A 87 -1.26 4.72 27.19
C ALA A 87 -1.59 3.94 28.46
#